data_AF-A0A3N0C1S5-F1
#
_entry.id   AF-A0A3N0C1S5-F1
#
_cell.length_a   1.000
_cell.length_b   1.000
_cell.length_c   1.000
_cell.angle_alpha   90.00
_cell.angle_beta   90.00
_cell.angle_gamma   90.00
#
_symmetry.space_group_name_H-M   'P 1'
#
loop_
_entity.id
_entity.type
_entity.pdbx_description
1 polymer ?
#
loop_
_entity_poly.entity_id
_entity_poly.type
_entity_poly.pdbx_seq_one_letter_code
_entity_poly.pdbx_strand_id
1 'polypeptide(L)' 'MTVSIPAALRNRARAAYRATSYDEGDNTWSHFVAKAIEAETARREVEHHDGAMYPSWGENLPGGRRLKDS' A
#
# COMPACT_ATOMS: atom_id res chain seq x y z
N MET A 1 9.71 11.97 -1.06
CA MET A 1 8.99 11.23 0.00
C MET A 1 9.46 9.78 -0.03
N THR A 2 9.69 9.18 1.13
CA THR A 2 10.21 7.80 1.24
C THR A 2 9.45 7.05 2.33
N VAL A 3 9.34 5.73 2.19
CA VAL A 3 8.78 4.83 3.20
C VAL A 3 9.82 3.78 3.58
N SER A 4 9.88 3.43 4.86
CA SER A 4 10.80 2.40 5.36
C SER A 4 10.12 1.04 5.31
N ILE A 5 10.75 0.07 4.65
CA ILE A 5 10.30 -1.32 4.61
C ILE A 5 11.47 -2.26 4.92
N PRO A 6 11.23 -3.45 5.48
CA PRO A 6 12.28 -4.43 5.73
C PRO A 6 13.08 -4.76 4.47
N ALA A 7 14.40 -4.86 4.61
CA ALA A 7 15.30 -5.10 3.47
C ALA A 7 14.95 -6.40 2.72
N ALA A 8 14.57 -7.46 3.44
CA ALA A 8 14.15 -8.72 2.86
C ALA A 8 12.90 -8.56 1.96
N LEU A 9 11.90 -7.81 2.43
CA LEU A 9 10.69 -7.52 1.65
C LEU A 9 11.03 -6.71 0.40
N ARG A 10 11.84 -5.64 0.54
CA ARG A 10 12.28 -4.82 -0.58
C ARG A 10 13.00 -5.65 -1.64
N ASN A 11 13.93 -6.51 -1.23
CA ASN A 11 14.72 -7.32 -2.16
C ASN A 11 13.84 -8.33 -2.92
N ARG A 12 12.92 -9.01 -2.22
CA ARG A 12 11.97 -9.94 -2.83
C ARG A 12 11.03 -9.23 -3.81
N ALA A 13 10.45 -8.09 -3.41
CA ALA A 13 9.59 -7.29 -4.27
C ALA A 13 10.35 -6.77 -5.51
N ARG A 14 11.63 -6.42 -5.35
CA ARG A 14 12.50 -6.03 -6.47
C ARG A 14 12.79 -7.16 -7.46
N ALA A 15 12.97 -8.38 -6.96
CA ALA A 15 13.13 -9.54 -7.82
C ALA A 15 11.85 -9.80 -8.63
N ALA A 16 10.68 -9.74 -7.99
CA ALA A 16 9.39 -9.88 -8.66
C ALA A 16 9.20 -8.82 -9.75
N TYR A 17 9.34 -7.53 -9.40
CA TYR A 17 9.24 -6.44 -10.38
C TYR A 17 10.17 -6.65 -11.59
N ARG A 18 11.44 -7.00 -11.37
CA ARG A 18 12.37 -7.22 -12.50
C ARG A 18 11.95 -8.39 -13.39
N ALA A 19 11.31 -9.40 -12.83
CA ALA A 19 10.88 -10.58 -13.56
C ALA A 19 9.57 -10.34 -14.33
N THR A 20 8.69 -9.46 -13.85
CA THR A 20 7.31 -9.35 -14.36
C THR A 20 6.94 -7.96 -14.87
N SER A 21 7.81 -6.94 -14.77
CA SER A 21 7.42 -5.54 -15.05
C SER A 21 6.85 -5.31 -16.45
N TYR A 22 7.31 -6.06 -17.45
CA TYR A 22 6.80 -5.94 -18.81
C TYR A 22 5.38 -6.51 -18.91
N ASP A 23 5.17 -7.72 -18.40
CA ASP A 23 3.88 -8.42 -18.43
C ASP A 23 2.81 -7.68 -17.60
N GLU A 24 3.23 -7.08 -16.49
CA GLU A 24 2.36 -6.33 -15.57
C GLU A 24 2.17 -4.84 -15.96
N GLY A 25 2.85 -4.36 -17.01
CA GLY A 25 2.79 -2.97 -17.44
C GLY A 25 3.42 -1.97 -16.46
N ASP A 26 4.38 -2.40 -15.65
CA ASP A 26 5.03 -1.58 -14.64
C ASP A 26 6.16 -0.71 -15.23
N ASN A 27 5.81 0.46 -15.75
CA ASN A 27 6.75 1.43 -16.32
C ASN A 27 7.98 1.76 -15.45
N THR A 28 7.82 1.78 -14.13
CA THR A 28 8.91 2.03 -13.18
C THR A 28 8.70 1.26 -11.89
N TRP A 29 9.73 1.19 -11.04
CA TRP A 29 9.57 0.67 -9.69
C TRP A 29 8.51 1.39 -8.88
N SER A 30 8.47 2.72 -8.98
CA SER A 30 7.50 3.52 -8.26
C SER A 30 6.09 3.19 -8.73
N HIS A 31 5.89 2.86 -10.01
CA HIS A 31 4.61 2.40 -10.53
C HIS A 31 4.20 1.05 -9.90
N PHE A 32 5.11 0.08 -9.86
CA PHE A 32 4.87 -1.19 -9.15
C PHE A 32 4.50 -0.98 -7.68
N VAL A 33 5.23 -0.11 -6.96
CA VAL A 33 4.96 0.17 -5.55
C VAL A 33 3.61 0.89 -5.37
N ALA A 34 3.27 1.83 -6.26
CA ALA A 34 1.98 2.52 -6.24
C ALA A 34 0.82 1.53 -6.41
N LYS A 35 0.87 0.66 -7.44
CA LYS A 35 -0.13 -0.40 -7.66
C LYS A 35 -0.28 -1.32 -6.44
N ALA A 36 0.83 -1.68 -5.78
CA ALA A 36 0.78 -2.50 -4.58
C ALA A 36 0.10 -1.80 -3.39
N ILE A 37 0.34 -0.50 -3.22
CA ILE A 37 -0.32 0.31 -2.18
C ILE A 37 -1.81 0.48 -2.50
N GLU A 38 -2.15 0.78 -3.75
CA GLU A 38 -3.54 0.89 -4.22
C GLU A 38 -4.30 -0.41 -4.01
N ALA A 39 -3.73 -1.55 -4.40
CA ALA A 39 -4.36 -2.86 -4.23
C ALA A 39 -4.68 -3.18 -2.76
N GLU A 40 -3.73 -2.93 -1.85
CA GLU A 40 -3.96 -3.16 -0.42
C GLU A 40 -4.94 -2.14 0.18
N THR A 41 -4.94 -0.90 -0.33
CA THR A 41 -5.88 0.14 0.11
C THR A 41 -7.31 -0.24 -0.29
N ALA A 42 -7.52 -0.56 -1.56
CA ALA A 42 -8.81 -1.03 -2.07
C ALA A 42 -9.31 -2.28 -1.34
N ARG A 43 -8.41 -3.22 -1.02
CA ARG A 43 -8.75 -4.41 -0.23
C ARG A 43 -9.32 -4.03 1.14
N ARG A 44 -8.71 -3.06 1.84
CA ARG A 44 -9.17 -2.58 3.15
C ARG A 44 -10.47 -1.78 3.05
N GLU A 45 -10.64 -0.98 2.00
CA GLU A 45 -11.89 -0.25 1.75
C GLU A 45 -13.05 -1.22 1.56
N VAL A 46 -12.86 -2.30 0.80
CA VAL A 46 -13.86 -3.36 0.65
C VAL A 46 -14.11 -4.09 1.97
N GLU A 47 -13.08 -4.44 2.73
CA GLU A 47 -13.21 -5.25 3.95
C GLU A 47 -13.79 -4.47 5.15
N HIS A 48 -13.52 -3.17 5.22
CA HIS A 48 -13.75 -2.38 6.44
C HIS A 48 -14.51 -1.08 6.20
N HIS A 49 -14.81 -0.72 4.96
CA HIS A 49 -15.50 0.52 4.63
C HIS A 49 -16.54 0.37 3.51
N ASP A 50 -17.16 -0.81 3.40
CA ASP A 50 -18.23 -1.09 2.41
C ASP A 50 -17.83 -0.77 0.95
N GLY A 51 -16.53 -0.85 0.64
CA GLY A 51 -15.97 -0.47 -0.66
C GLY A 51 -15.91 1.04 -0.91
N ALA A 52 -16.30 1.87 0.05
CA ALA A 52 -16.11 3.31 -0.02
C ALA A 52 -14.65 3.68 0.22
N MET A 53 -14.19 4.74 -0.44
CA MET A 53 -12.85 5.27 -0.21
C MET A 53 -12.74 5.88 1.18
N TYR A 54 -11.62 5.65 1.87
CA TYR A 54 -11.36 6.38 3.10
C TYR A 54 -11.19 7.88 2.80
N PRO A 55 -11.72 8.79 3.62
CA PRO A 55 -11.52 10.22 3.41
C PRO A 55 -10.03 10.54 3.39
N SER A 56 -9.58 11.32 2.40
CA SER A 56 -8.23 11.86 2.37
C SER A 56 -8.12 12.99 3.40
N TRP A 57 -7.89 12.63 4.65
CA TRP A 57 -7.81 13.58 5.76
C TRP A 57 -6.59 14.50 5.59
N GLY A 58 -6.79 15.64 4.94
CA GLY A 58 -5.97 16.84 5.11
C GLY A 58 -6.28 17.59 6.41
N GLU A 59 -7.34 17.20 7.13
CA GLU A 59 -7.78 17.83 8.37
C GLU A 59 -7.91 16.80 9.50
N ASN A 60 -7.40 17.19 10.66
CA ASN A 60 -7.32 16.48 11.94
C ASN A 60 -8.21 15.24 12.10
N LEU A 61 -7.56 14.07 12.23
CA LEU A 61 -8.21 12.84 12.66
C LEU A 61 -8.87 13.05 14.04
N PRO A 62 -10.13 12.63 14.24
CA PRO A 62 -10.70 12.49 15.57
C PRO A 62 -9.82 11.53 16.40
N GLY A 63 -9.48 11.92 17.62
CA GLY A 63 -8.59 11.13 18.50
C GLY A 63 -9.04 9.67 18.61
N GLY A 64 -8.32 8.75 17.96
CA GLY A 64 -8.64 7.33 17.96
C GLY A 64 -8.45 6.69 19.34
N ARG A 65 -9.26 5.67 19.64
CA ARG A 65 -9.03 4.79 20.80
C ARG A 65 -7.79 3.93 20.52
N ARG A 66 -6.90 3.84 21.51
CA ARG A 66 -5.68 3.01 21.44
C ARG A 66 -6.04 1.55 21.17
N LEU A 67 -5.26 0.88 20.31
CA LEU A 67 -5.26 -0.57 20.23
C LEU A 67 -4.92 -1.13 21.61
N LYS A 68 -5.69 -2.11 22.10
CA LYS A 68 -5.30 -2.90 23.27
C LYS A 68 -4.27 -3.92 22.81
N ASP A 69 -3.08 -3.86 23.40
CA ASP A 69 -2.13 -4.97 23.32
C ASP A 69 -2.77 -6.17 24.02
N SER A 70 -2.87 -7.30 23.31
CA SER A 70 -3.27 -8.61 23.87
C SER A 70 -2.03 -9.44 24.14
#